data_AF-A0A067F1P8-F1
#
_entry.id   AF-A0A067F1P8-F1
#
_cell.length_a   1.000
_cell.length_b   1.000
_cell.length_c   1.000
_cell.angle_alpha   90.00
_cell.angle_beta   90.00
_cell.angle_gamma   90.00
#
_symmetry.space_group_name_H-M   'P 1'
#
loop_
_entity.id
_entity.type
_entity.pdbx_description
1 polymer ?
#
loop_
_entity_poly.entity_id
_entity_poly.type
_entity_poly.pdbx_seq_one_letter_code
_entity_poly.pdbx_strand_id
1 'polypeptide(L)'
;MQGTRPPLPLGCKFQPSDEQLVLFYLFNKISGTPAPFLDDFVRTENLYGNKEPWQIWRQFGVRDLEDGEDLYFFTRLKKKSVNGSRIDRRVGTGTWQGEDAGKAVVSRNSRKKIGSKKRFRYEKDQSPHNCCWILHEYSLNPLQLPQNLQSSDLVLCRIRKNGEPAAAGQKTPRKKRKLDEPVVEEDIDQPAEPVVVEGHQNQYLQETQPQTSTELVP
;
A
#
# COMPACT_ATOMS: atom_id res chain seq x y z
N MET A 1 -28.63 -5.58 -11.40
CA MET A 1 -28.41 -6.78 -12.24
C MET A 1 -27.01 -7.28 -11.92
N GLN A 2 -26.85 -8.53 -11.48
CA GLN A 2 -25.52 -9.09 -11.24
C GLN A 2 -24.92 -9.43 -12.61
N GLY A 3 -24.05 -8.56 -13.12
CA GLY A 3 -23.39 -8.76 -14.41
C GLY A 3 -22.50 -9.99 -14.36
N THR A 4 -22.81 -10.98 -15.18
CA THR A 4 -21.92 -12.09 -15.47
C THR A 4 -20.73 -11.56 -16.25
N ARG A 5 -19.50 -11.90 -15.82
CA ARG A 5 -18.26 -11.55 -16.53
C ARG A 5 -18.40 -11.93 -18.01
N PRO A 6 -18.05 -11.04 -18.96
CA PRO A 6 -18.16 -11.32 -20.38
C PRO A 6 -17.30 -12.55 -20.73
N PRO A 7 -17.78 -13.40 -21.66
CA PRO A 7 -17.02 -14.57 -22.09
C PRO A 7 -15.70 -14.12 -22.69
N LEU A 8 -14.60 -14.73 -22.23
CA LEU A 8 -13.29 -14.57 -22.85
C LEU A 8 -13.10 -15.67 -23.91
N PRO A 9 -12.26 -15.43 -24.94
CA PRO A 9 -11.87 -16.49 -25.86
C PRO A 9 -11.32 -17.71 -25.12
N LEU A 10 -11.53 -18.90 -25.68
CA LEU A 10 -11.03 -20.15 -25.09
C LEU A 10 -9.52 -20.06 -24.81
N GLY A 11 -9.13 -20.47 -23.61
CA GLY A 11 -7.74 -20.40 -23.14
C GLY A 11 -7.30 -19.02 -22.61
N CYS A 12 -8.11 -17.98 -22.74
CA CYS A 12 -7.83 -16.66 -22.16
C CYS A 12 -8.40 -16.53 -20.75
N LYS A 13 -7.61 -15.94 -19.85
CA LYS A 13 -8.02 -15.61 -18.47
C LYS A 13 -7.79 -14.14 -18.19
N PHE A 14 -8.56 -13.60 -17.26
CA PHE A 14 -8.33 -12.25 -16.76
C PHE A 14 -7.16 -12.28 -15.79
N GLN A 15 -5.97 -12.00 -16.31
CA GLN A 15 -4.71 -11.98 -15.56
C GLN A 15 -3.99 -10.65 -15.75
N PRO A 16 -4.57 -9.53 -15.26
CA PRO A 16 -3.94 -8.23 -15.38
C PRO A 16 -2.64 -8.19 -14.57
N SER A 17 -1.64 -7.50 -15.11
CA SER A 17 -0.44 -7.13 -14.38
C SER A 17 -0.73 -6.09 -13.30
N ASP A 18 0.16 -5.97 -12.32
CA ASP A 18 0.05 -4.95 -11.25
C ASP A 18 -0.04 -3.52 -11.84
N GLU A 19 0.67 -3.25 -12.95
CA GLU A 19 0.58 -1.98 -13.68
C GLU A 19 -0.81 -1.76 -14.31
N GLN A 20 -1.39 -2.77 -14.96
CA GLN A 20 -2.73 -2.66 -15.55
C GLN A 20 -3.81 -2.46 -14.48
N LEU A 21 -3.71 -3.15 -13.34
CA LEU A 21 -4.62 -2.96 -12.22
C LEU A 21 -4.62 -1.51 -11.71
N VAL A 22 -3.44 -0.88 -11.67
CA VAL A 22 -3.30 0.50 -11.17
C VAL A 22 -3.66 1.54 -12.24
N LEU A 23 -3.02 1.50 -13.41
CA LEU A 23 -3.16 2.54 -14.43
C LEU A 23 -4.40 2.40 -15.32
N PHE A 24 -4.87 1.18 -15.58
CA PHE A 24 -6.07 0.99 -16.39
C PHE A 24 -7.32 0.91 -15.51
N TYR A 25 -7.32 0.02 -14.50
CA TYR A 25 -8.54 -0.19 -13.72
C TYR A 25 -8.75 0.89 -12.64
N LEU A 26 -7.82 1.02 -11.70
CA LEU A 26 -8.00 1.91 -10.55
C LEU A 26 -8.00 3.39 -10.95
N PHE A 27 -7.06 3.82 -11.79
CA PHE A 27 -7.02 5.20 -12.28
C PHE A 27 -8.31 5.61 -12.99
N ASN A 28 -8.79 4.84 -13.97
CA ASN A 28 -10.01 5.19 -14.69
C ASN A 28 -11.24 5.16 -13.77
N LYS A 29 -11.30 4.22 -12.80
CA LYS A 29 -12.39 4.19 -11.81
C LYS A 29 -12.41 5.43 -10.93
N ILE A 30 -11.25 5.93 -10.50
CA ILE A 30 -11.16 7.15 -9.68
C ILE A 30 -11.45 8.40 -10.51
N SER A 31 -10.91 8.47 -11.73
CA SER A 31 -11.10 9.62 -12.64
C SER A 31 -12.50 9.70 -13.23
N GLY A 32 -13.31 8.65 -13.10
CA GLY A 32 -14.62 8.56 -13.76
C GLY A 32 -14.51 8.48 -15.29
N THR A 33 -13.33 8.18 -15.82
CA THR A 33 -13.08 8.04 -17.25
C THR A 33 -13.75 6.76 -17.73
N PRO A 34 -14.68 6.82 -18.71
CA PRO A 34 -15.25 5.62 -19.30
C PRO A 34 -14.15 4.74 -19.88
N ALA A 35 -14.08 3.49 -19.41
CA ALA A 35 -13.15 2.51 -19.90
C ALA A 35 -13.92 1.21 -20.22
N PRO A 36 -13.72 0.61 -21.41
CA PRO A 36 -14.37 -0.63 -21.77
C PRO A 36 -14.11 -1.73 -20.72
N PHE A 37 -15.17 -2.45 -20.36
CA PHE A 37 -15.11 -3.62 -19.49
C PHE A 37 -14.58 -3.38 -18.07
N LEU A 38 -14.54 -2.13 -17.60
CA LEU A 38 -14.02 -1.78 -16.28
C LEU A 38 -14.75 -2.53 -15.16
N ASP A 39 -16.07 -2.43 -15.16
CA ASP A 39 -16.95 -3.02 -14.13
C ASP A 39 -17.30 -4.49 -14.41
N ASP A 40 -16.92 -5.01 -15.58
CA ASP A 40 -17.14 -6.39 -15.99
C ASP A 40 -16.15 -7.37 -15.34
N PHE A 41 -14.91 -6.93 -15.17
CA PHE A 41 -13.84 -7.73 -14.56
C PHE A 41 -13.54 -7.31 -13.11
N VAL A 42 -13.76 -6.04 -12.75
CA VAL A 42 -13.51 -5.51 -11.41
C VAL A 42 -14.79 -4.92 -10.84
N ARG A 43 -15.41 -5.66 -9.91
CA ARG A 43 -16.72 -5.30 -9.33
C ARG A 43 -16.58 -4.32 -8.17
N THR A 44 -17.65 -3.65 -7.75
CA THR A 44 -17.63 -2.85 -6.51
C THR A 44 -18.21 -3.66 -5.36
N GLU A 45 -17.45 -3.88 -4.29
CA GLU A 45 -17.91 -4.56 -3.06
C GLU A 45 -17.13 -4.05 -1.84
N ASN A 46 -17.77 -3.95 -0.68
CA ASN A 46 -17.09 -3.52 0.55
C ASN A 46 -16.35 -4.70 1.20
N LEU A 47 -15.04 -4.80 0.94
CA LEU A 47 -14.19 -5.88 1.46
C LEU A 47 -13.76 -5.69 2.92
N TYR A 48 -14.08 -4.54 3.51
CA TYR A 48 -13.88 -4.19 4.92
C TYR A 48 -15.23 -4.06 5.65
N GLY A 49 -16.27 -4.67 5.09
CA GLY A 49 -17.62 -4.68 5.62
C GLY A 49 -17.94 -5.97 6.38
N ASN A 50 -19.19 -6.40 6.29
CA ASN A 50 -19.70 -7.50 7.10
C ASN A 50 -19.52 -8.88 6.47
N LYS A 51 -19.23 -8.94 5.16
CA LYS A 51 -19.09 -10.20 4.42
C LYS A 51 -17.66 -10.72 4.52
N GLU A 52 -17.50 -11.90 5.06
CA GLU A 52 -16.21 -12.59 5.17
C GLU A 52 -15.77 -13.14 3.81
N PRO A 53 -14.46 -13.40 3.59
CA PRO A 53 -13.92 -13.63 2.25
C PRO A 53 -14.55 -14.81 1.49
N TRP A 54 -14.91 -15.89 2.18
CA TRP A 54 -15.58 -17.04 1.55
C TRP A 54 -17.04 -16.74 1.18
N GLN A 55 -17.70 -15.80 1.87
CA GLN A 55 -19.05 -15.38 1.51
C GLN A 55 -19.01 -14.56 0.22
N ILE A 56 -18.04 -13.64 0.13
CA ILE A 56 -17.74 -12.89 -1.10
C ILE A 56 -17.40 -13.86 -2.23
N TRP A 57 -16.52 -14.84 -1.96
CA TRP A 57 -16.17 -15.85 -2.94
C TRP A 57 -17.36 -16.69 -3.40
N ARG A 58 -18.23 -17.12 -2.49
CA ARG A 58 -19.45 -17.87 -2.85
C ARG A 58 -20.42 -17.02 -3.68
N GLN A 59 -20.51 -15.73 -3.37
CA GLN A 59 -21.41 -14.81 -4.06
C GLN A 59 -20.93 -14.48 -5.47
N PHE A 60 -19.63 -14.21 -5.62
CA PHE A 60 -19.07 -13.64 -6.84
C PHE A 60 -18.20 -14.61 -7.64
N GLY A 61 -17.84 -15.72 -7.02
CA GLY A 61 -17.13 -16.80 -7.65
C GLY A 61 -18.01 -17.48 -8.67
N VAL A 62 -17.57 -17.53 -9.92
CA VAL A 62 -18.22 -18.32 -10.95
C VAL A 62 -17.97 -19.80 -10.64
N ARG A 63 -18.96 -20.67 -10.89
CA ARG A 63 -18.81 -22.13 -10.70
C ARG A 63 -17.63 -22.70 -11.50
N ASP A 64 -17.28 -22.04 -12.59
CA ASP A 64 -16.21 -22.41 -13.52
C ASP A 64 -14.93 -21.59 -13.31
N LEU A 65 -14.78 -20.87 -12.19
CA LEU A 65 -13.44 -20.36 -11.82
C LEU A 65 -12.54 -21.58 -11.67
N GLU A 66 -11.62 -21.75 -12.61
CA GLU A 66 -10.57 -22.75 -12.49
C GLU A 66 -9.78 -22.50 -11.20
N ASP A 67 -9.22 -23.57 -10.63
CA ASP A 67 -8.33 -23.45 -9.49
C ASP A 67 -7.22 -22.43 -9.80
N GLY A 68 -7.14 -21.40 -8.96
CA GLY A 68 -6.14 -20.33 -9.08
C GLY A 68 -6.59 -19.06 -9.81
N GLU A 69 -7.83 -18.97 -10.32
CA GLU A 69 -8.39 -17.68 -10.71
C GLU A 69 -8.65 -16.79 -9.48
N ASP A 70 -8.61 -15.46 -9.66
CA ASP A 70 -8.75 -14.49 -8.58
C ASP A 70 -10.02 -13.63 -8.78
N LEU A 71 -10.56 -13.10 -7.68
CA LEU A 71 -11.64 -12.11 -7.74
C LEU A 71 -11.10 -10.70 -7.54
N TYR A 72 -11.60 -9.75 -8.33
CA TYR A 72 -11.13 -8.36 -8.31
C TYR A 72 -12.27 -7.42 -7.93
N PHE A 73 -11.98 -6.50 -7.01
CA PHE A 73 -12.97 -5.55 -6.50
C PHE A 73 -12.41 -4.15 -6.30
N PHE A 74 -13.21 -3.14 -6.58
CA PHE A 74 -13.07 -1.81 -6.01
C PHE A 74 -13.69 -1.78 -4.62
N THR A 75 -12.95 -1.27 -3.64
CA THR A 75 -13.45 -1.03 -2.28
C THR A 75 -12.93 0.30 -1.77
N ARG A 76 -13.69 0.95 -0.89
CA ARG A 76 -13.24 2.17 -0.21
C ARG A 76 -12.56 1.81 1.10
N LEU A 77 -11.48 2.50 1.42
CA LEU A 77 -10.77 2.35 2.68
C LEU A 77 -11.55 3.05 3.79
N LYS A 78 -11.79 2.34 4.91
CA LYS A 78 -12.38 2.93 6.11
C LYS A 78 -11.29 3.36 7.08
N LYS A 79 -11.17 4.64 7.39
CA LYS A 79 -10.25 5.11 8.44
C LYS A 79 -10.77 4.72 9.83
N LYS A 80 -9.86 4.41 10.76
CA LYS A 80 -10.21 4.14 12.18
C LYS A 80 -10.68 5.38 12.94
N SER A 81 -10.24 6.55 12.49
CA SER A 81 -10.61 7.85 13.05
C SER A 81 -10.65 8.89 11.93
N VAL A 82 -11.41 9.99 12.12
CA VAL A 82 -11.65 11.02 11.09
C VAL A 82 -10.34 11.56 10.50
N ASN A 83 -9.37 11.86 11.36
CA ASN A 83 -8.06 12.43 10.97
C ASN A 83 -6.93 11.39 10.93
N GLY A 84 -7.24 10.11 11.13
CA GLY A 84 -6.23 9.04 11.20
C GLY A 84 -5.78 8.54 9.83
N SER A 85 -4.53 8.10 9.75
CA SER A 85 -4.00 7.37 8.59
C SER A 85 -4.23 5.86 8.66
N ARG A 86 -4.59 5.33 9.84
CA ARG A 86 -4.82 3.90 10.06
C ARG A 86 -6.16 3.48 9.48
N ILE A 87 -6.12 2.47 8.61
CA ILE A 87 -7.32 1.86 8.01
C ILE A 87 -7.84 0.74 8.92
N ASP A 88 -9.16 0.69 9.10
CA ASP A 88 -9.86 -0.43 9.71
C ASP A 88 -10.02 -1.53 8.67
N ARG A 89 -9.34 -2.65 8.92
CA ARG A 89 -9.39 -3.83 8.05
C ARG A 89 -10.06 -5.02 8.72
N ARG A 90 -10.90 -4.76 9.72
CA ARG A 90 -11.85 -5.75 10.24
C ARG A 90 -12.86 -6.10 9.15
N VAL A 91 -13.27 -7.36 9.11
CA VAL A 91 -14.21 -7.87 8.11
C VAL A 91 -15.06 -8.98 8.74
N GLY A 92 -16.38 -8.76 8.80
CA GLY A 92 -17.28 -9.61 9.57
C GLY A 92 -16.78 -9.78 11.01
N THR A 93 -16.44 -11.01 11.38
CA THR A 93 -15.89 -11.33 12.72
C THR A 93 -14.38 -11.63 12.70
N GLY A 94 -13.73 -11.48 11.54
CA GLY A 94 -12.29 -11.65 11.38
C GLY A 94 -11.59 -10.34 11.02
N THR A 95 -10.36 -10.46 10.55
CA THR A 95 -9.52 -9.31 10.20
C THR A 95 -8.52 -9.64 9.10
N TRP A 96 -8.23 -8.68 8.25
CA TRP A 96 -7.09 -8.75 7.34
C TRP A 96 -5.82 -8.29 8.05
N GLN A 97 -4.88 -9.20 8.28
CA GLN A 97 -3.55 -8.90 8.81
C GLN A 97 -2.55 -8.62 7.70
N GLY A 98 -1.80 -7.53 7.82
CA GLY A 98 -0.75 -7.18 6.85
C GLY A 98 0.44 -8.12 6.95
N GLU A 99 0.87 -8.68 5.83
CA GLU A 99 2.05 -9.55 5.74
C GLU A 99 3.30 -8.80 5.27
N ASP A 100 3.12 -7.64 4.62
CA ASP A 100 4.22 -6.80 4.15
C ASP A 100 3.98 -5.30 4.41
N ALA A 101 5.06 -4.51 4.25
CA ALA A 101 5.00 -3.05 4.33
C ALA A 101 4.41 -2.39 3.05
N GLY A 102 4.19 -3.18 2.00
CA GLY A 102 3.81 -2.72 0.67
C GLY A 102 4.99 -2.61 -0.29
N LYS A 103 4.79 -3.12 -1.51
CA LYS A 103 5.73 -3.05 -2.64
C LYS A 103 5.33 -1.92 -3.58
N ALA A 104 6.31 -1.23 -4.16
CA ALA A 104 6.04 -0.22 -5.18
C ALA A 104 5.53 -0.88 -6.47
N VAL A 105 4.46 -0.34 -7.05
CA VAL A 105 4.06 -0.65 -8.42
C VAL A 105 4.69 0.42 -9.31
N VAL A 106 5.48 -0.01 -10.28
CA VAL A 106 6.28 0.86 -11.15
C VAL A 106 5.80 0.67 -12.58
N SER A 107 5.61 1.77 -13.31
CA SER A 107 5.26 1.69 -14.73
C SER A 107 6.44 1.15 -15.54
N ARG A 108 6.18 0.22 -16.46
CA ARG A 108 7.23 -0.33 -17.32
C ARG A 108 7.83 0.74 -18.23
N ASN A 109 7.00 1.63 -18.75
CA ASN A 109 7.40 2.66 -19.72
C ASN A 109 8.17 3.80 -19.06
N SER A 110 7.60 4.41 -18.02
CA SER A 110 8.20 5.60 -17.40
C SER A 110 9.19 5.29 -16.29
N ARG A 111 9.22 4.05 -15.79
CA ARG A 111 9.98 3.62 -14.60
C ARG A 111 9.63 4.39 -13.33
N LYS A 112 8.53 5.14 -13.33
CA LYS A 112 8.04 5.90 -12.17
C LYS A 112 7.11 5.05 -11.30
N LYS A 113 7.10 5.33 -9.99
CA LYS A 113 6.16 4.72 -9.04
C LYS A 113 4.75 5.25 -9.30
N ILE A 114 3.88 4.36 -9.76
CA ILE A 114 2.47 4.64 -10.07
C ILE A 114 1.54 4.23 -8.94
N GLY A 115 2.01 3.42 -7.99
CA GLY A 115 1.16 2.95 -6.89
C GLY A 115 1.90 2.09 -5.88
N SER A 116 1.13 1.37 -5.08
CA SER A 116 1.65 0.35 -4.18
C SER A 116 0.74 -0.88 -4.13
N LYS A 117 1.32 -2.02 -3.77
CA LYS A 117 0.63 -3.29 -3.58
C LYS A 117 0.99 -3.82 -2.20
N LYS A 118 -0.02 -4.03 -1.35
CA LYS A 118 0.12 -4.62 -0.02
C LYS A 118 -0.52 -5.99 0.01
N ARG A 119 0.08 -6.91 0.76
CA ARG A 119 -0.46 -8.25 0.95
C ARG A 119 -1.03 -8.40 2.35
N PHE A 120 -2.23 -8.98 2.43
CA PHE A 120 -2.89 -9.31 3.67
C PHE A 120 -3.34 -10.76 3.69
N ARG A 121 -3.39 -11.34 4.88
CA ARG A 121 -3.97 -12.65 5.17
C ARG A 121 -5.18 -12.48 6.06
N TYR A 122 -6.25 -13.20 5.76
CA TYR A 122 -7.42 -13.24 6.63
C TYR A 122 -7.14 -14.10 7.86
N GLU A 123 -7.42 -13.56 9.04
CA GLU A 123 -7.34 -14.26 10.31
C GLU A 123 -8.70 -14.23 11.04
N LYS A 124 -9.09 -15.39 11.55
CA LYS A 124 -10.23 -15.61 12.43
C LYS A 124 -9.99 -16.89 13.23
N ASP A 125 -9.79 -16.74 14.53
CA ASP A 125 -9.56 -17.87 15.42
C ASP A 125 -10.72 -18.88 15.33
N GLN A 126 -10.38 -20.17 15.42
CA GLN A 126 -11.35 -21.29 15.41
C GLN A 126 -12.22 -21.38 14.14
N SER A 127 -11.81 -20.72 13.04
CA SER A 127 -12.47 -20.83 11.74
C SER A 127 -11.72 -21.77 10.79
N PRO A 128 -12.42 -22.65 10.03
CA PRO A 128 -11.80 -23.44 8.97
C PRO A 128 -11.29 -22.55 7.81
N HIS A 129 -11.68 -21.28 7.77
CA HIS A 129 -11.21 -20.30 6.79
C HIS A 129 -10.03 -19.46 7.28
N ASN A 130 -9.54 -19.70 8.50
CA ASN A 130 -8.39 -19.01 9.04
C ASN A 130 -7.17 -19.19 8.10
N CYS A 131 -6.49 -18.11 7.76
CA CYS A 131 -5.30 -18.11 6.91
C CYS A 131 -5.49 -18.62 5.45
N CYS A 132 -6.71 -18.99 5.05
CA CYS A 132 -7.04 -19.55 3.73
C CYS A 132 -7.30 -18.48 2.65
N TRP A 133 -7.28 -17.20 3.02
CA TRP A 133 -7.62 -16.11 2.10
C TRP A 133 -6.52 -15.08 2.10
N ILE A 134 -6.13 -14.67 0.89
CA ILE A 134 -5.14 -13.62 0.65
C ILE A 134 -5.83 -12.47 -0.07
N LEU A 135 -5.52 -11.26 0.38
CA LEU A 135 -5.93 -10.02 -0.23
C LEU A 135 -4.68 -9.28 -0.70
N HIS A 136 -4.62 -8.94 -1.99
CA HIS A 136 -3.69 -7.92 -2.46
C HIS A 136 -4.45 -6.60 -2.62
N GLU A 137 -4.07 -5.58 -1.85
CA GLU A 137 -4.60 -4.22 -1.92
C GLU A 137 -3.68 -3.37 -2.80
N TYR A 138 -4.24 -2.77 -3.84
CA TYR A 138 -3.55 -1.89 -4.77
C TYR A 138 -4.02 -0.46 -4.55
N SER A 139 -3.07 0.45 -4.33
CA SER A 139 -3.33 1.88 -4.21
C SER A 139 -2.68 2.63 -5.39
N LEU A 140 -3.37 3.63 -5.90
CA LEU A 140 -2.81 4.56 -6.88
C LEU A 140 -1.94 5.61 -6.16
N ASN A 141 -0.84 6.02 -6.78
CA ASN A 141 -0.08 7.18 -6.31
C ASN A 141 -0.92 8.45 -6.62
N PRO A 142 -1.27 9.28 -5.62
CA PRO A 142 -2.08 10.46 -5.84
C PRO A 142 -1.51 11.42 -6.89
N LEU A 143 -0.18 11.47 -7.07
CA LEU A 143 0.46 12.29 -8.10
C LEU A 143 0.11 11.88 -9.54
N GLN A 144 -0.54 10.73 -9.74
CA GLN A 144 -1.07 10.34 -11.04
C GLN A 144 -2.41 11.02 -11.34
N LEU A 145 -3.10 11.55 -10.33
CA LEU A 145 -4.44 12.12 -10.44
C LEU A 145 -4.43 13.66 -10.46
N PRO A 146 -5.44 14.28 -11.09
CA PRO A 146 -5.77 15.68 -10.87
C PRO A 146 -5.94 16.00 -9.39
N GLN A 147 -5.59 17.22 -8.98
CA GLN A 147 -5.51 17.62 -7.57
C GLN A 147 -6.80 17.37 -6.77
N ASN A 148 -7.97 17.56 -7.41
CA ASN A 148 -9.29 17.36 -6.78
C ASN A 148 -9.62 15.89 -6.49
N LEU A 149 -8.88 14.92 -7.04
CA LEU A 149 -9.12 13.48 -6.87
C LEU A 149 -8.05 12.80 -6.01
N GLN A 150 -7.00 13.52 -5.60
CA GLN A 150 -5.85 12.95 -4.87
C GLN A 150 -6.21 12.40 -3.48
N SER A 151 -7.34 12.82 -2.92
CA SER A 151 -7.86 12.38 -1.62
C SER A 151 -8.74 11.12 -1.70
N SER A 152 -8.88 10.51 -2.88
CA SER A 152 -9.70 9.30 -3.07
C SER A 152 -9.28 8.18 -2.12
N ASP A 153 -10.25 7.61 -1.42
CA ASP A 153 -10.10 6.44 -0.55
C ASP A 153 -10.31 5.11 -1.28
N LEU A 154 -10.48 5.15 -2.60
CA LEU A 154 -10.75 3.97 -3.41
C LEU A 154 -9.46 3.17 -3.67
N VAL A 155 -9.53 1.86 -3.45
CA VAL A 155 -8.47 0.91 -3.79
C VAL A 155 -9.03 -0.21 -4.66
N LEU A 156 -8.13 -0.87 -5.39
CA LEU A 156 -8.44 -2.12 -6.09
C LEU A 156 -7.89 -3.27 -5.25
N CYS A 157 -8.69 -4.31 -5.07
CA CYS A 157 -8.35 -5.47 -4.29
C CYS A 157 -8.46 -6.74 -5.11
N ARG A 158 -7.50 -7.65 -4.94
CA ARG A 158 -7.52 -8.99 -5.49
C ARG A 158 -7.65 -10.02 -4.36
N ILE A 159 -8.77 -10.75 -4.32
CA ILE A 159 -8.99 -11.85 -3.39
C ILE A 159 -8.56 -13.16 -4.06
N ARG A 160 -7.75 -13.94 -3.33
CA ARG A 160 -7.28 -15.26 -3.72
C ARG A 160 -7.61 -16.28 -2.63
N LYS A 161 -8.09 -17.45 -3.03
CA LYS A 161 -8.11 -18.63 -2.18
C LYS A 161 -6.68 -19.19 -2.08
N ASN A 162 -6.10 -19.14 -0.89
CA ASN A 162 -4.86 -19.81 -0.56
C ASN A 162 -5.24 -21.20 -0.04
N GLY A 163 -4.58 -22.27 -0.47
CA GLY A 163 -4.93 -23.65 -0.13
C GLY A 163 -5.05 -23.93 1.37
N GLU A 164 -5.34 -25.18 1.72
CA GLU A 164 -5.73 -25.58 3.09
C GLU A 164 -4.82 -25.02 4.20
N PRO A 165 -5.41 -24.70 5.36
CA PRO A 165 -4.68 -24.10 6.45
C PRO A 165 -3.59 -25.08 6.91
N ALA A 166 -2.34 -24.64 6.91
CA ALA A 166 -1.28 -25.37 7.58
C ALA A 166 -1.75 -25.65 9.01
N ALA A 167 -1.75 -26.93 9.40
CA ALA A 167 -2.23 -27.39 10.69
C ALA A 167 -1.84 -26.41 11.80
N ALA A 168 -2.82 -26.00 12.61
CA ALA A 168 -2.64 -25.09 13.72
C ALA A 168 -1.52 -25.59 14.64
N GLY A 169 -0.31 -25.05 14.48
CA GLY A 169 0.85 -25.64 15.13
C GLY A 169 2.19 -24.97 14.84
N GLN A 170 2.23 -23.63 14.80
CA GLN A 170 3.44 -22.87 15.14
C GLN A 170 3.08 -21.38 15.27
N LYS A 171 2.71 -20.97 16.49
CA LYS A 171 2.83 -19.58 16.90
C LYS A 171 4.33 -19.28 16.94
N THR A 172 4.92 -18.72 15.88
CA THR A 172 6.21 -18.05 16.03
C THR A 172 6.00 -16.88 16.99
N PRO A 173 6.73 -16.78 18.10
CA PRO A 173 6.51 -15.72 19.06
C PRO A 173 6.83 -14.37 18.41
N ARG A 174 5.82 -13.49 18.30
CA ARG A 174 6.04 -12.06 18.08
C ARG A 174 6.85 -11.55 19.28
N LYS A 175 8.14 -11.25 19.09
CA LYS A 175 8.92 -10.45 20.04
C LYS A 175 8.21 -9.11 20.19
N LYS A 176 7.44 -8.95 21.28
CA LYS A 176 7.03 -7.63 21.77
C LYS A 176 8.32 -6.89 22.10
N ARG A 177 8.65 -5.83 21.35
CA ARG A 177 9.60 -4.84 21.84
C ARG A 177 8.93 -4.21 23.07
N LYS A 178 9.38 -4.59 24.27
CA LYS A 178 9.11 -3.83 25.49
C LYS A 178 9.80 -2.49 25.31
N LEU A 179 9.02 -1.42 25.33
CA LEU A 179 9.49 -0.10 25.69
C LEU A 179 9.54 -0.07 27.22
N ASP A 180 10.47 0.73 27.73
CA ASP A 180 10.68 1.13 29.13
C ASP A 180 11.61 0.23 29.95
N GLU A 181 12.87 0.66 30.06
CA GLU A 181 13.57 0.85 31.34
C GLU A 181 14.73 1.87 31.17
N PRO A 182 15.13 2.57 32.25
CA PRO A 182 15.69 3.92 32.21
C PRO A 182 17.18 3.96 31.87
N VAL A 183 17.59 5.06 31.25
CA VAL A 183 19.01 5.40 31.11
C VAL A 183 19.50 5.86 32.50
N VAL A 184 20.35 5.05 33.12
CA VAL A 184 21.18 5.46 34.25
C VAL A 184 22.40 6.19 33.70
N GLU A 185 22.59 7.42 34.16
CA GLU A 185 23.84 8.17 34.01
C GLU A 185 24.92 7.49 34.85
N GLU A 186 26.09 7.22 34.26
CA GLU A 186 27.31 6.95 35.02
C GLU A 186 28.39 7.95 34.59
N ASP A 187 28.74 8.79 35.57
CA ASP A 187 29.91 9.65 35.62
C ASP A 187 31.21 8.85 35.42
N ILE A 188 32.09 9.33 34.53
CA ILE A 188 33.51 8.98 34.56
C ILE A 188 34.30 10.28 34.60
N ASP A 189 34.77 10.62 35.80
CA ASP A 189 35.64 11.75 36.10
C ASP A 189 37.13 11.31 36.09
N GLN A 190 37.97 12.18 35.51
CA GLN A 190 39.43 12.38 35.66
C GLN A 190 40.47 11.49 34.93
N PRO A 191 41.72 11.99 34.73
CA PRO A 191 42.08 13.26 34.07
C PRO A 191 43.25 13.07 33.07
N ALA A 192 43.49 14.03 32.19
CA ALA A 192 44.78 14.17 31.51
C ALA A 192 45.24 15.65 31.52
N GLU A 193 46.42 15.85 32.11
CA GLU A 193 47.18 17.09 32.27
C GLU A 193 47.77 17.62 30.94
N PRO A 194 48.26 18.88 30.89
CA PRO A 194 48.12 19.78 29.76
C PRO A 194 49.35 19.80 28.84
N VAL A 195 49.16 20.20 27.57
CA VAL A 195 50.27 20.67 26.72
C VAL A 195 49.95 22.04 26.16
N VAL A 196 50.92 22.93 26.36
CA VAL A 196 50.87 24.39 26.29
C VAL A 196 50.91 24.91 24.84
N VAL A 197 50.30 26.08 24.67
CA VAL A 197 50.13 26.86 23.43
C VAL A 197 51.30 27.81 23.20
N GLU A 198 51.79 27.87 21.96
CA GLU A 198 52.35 29.06 21.30
C GLU A 198 51.86 28.97 19.84
N GLY A 199 51.40 29.98 19.11
CA GLY A 199 51.40 31.43 19.23
C GLY A 199 51.32 31.96 17.78
N HIS A 200 50.76 33.16 17.60
CA HIS A 200 50.76 34.01 16.40
C HIS A 200 49.55 33.99 15.45
N GLN A 201 48.66 34.96 15.71
CA GLN A 201 48.21 36.04 14.82
C GLN A 201 48.05 35.75 13.31
N ASN A 202 46.85 35.99 12.76
CA ASN A 202 46.65 37.19 11.94
C ASN A 202 45.18 37.47 11.57
N GLN A 203 44.96 38.77 11.38
CA GLN A 203 43.75 39.54 11.17
C GLN A 203 43.28 39.57 9.70
N TYR A 204 41.98 39.85 9.53
CA TYR A 204 41.30 40.64 8.48
C TYR A 204 41.47 40.25 6.98
N LEU A 205 40.35 40.01 6.30
CA LEU A 205 39.74 40.96 5.33
C LEU A 205 38.39 40.42 4.80
N GLN A 206 37.38 41.28 4.86
CA GLN A 206 36.10 41.20 4.14
C GLN A 206 36.25 41.74 2.71
N GLU A 207 35.16 41.59 1.93
CA GLU A 207 34.78 42.29 0.69
C GLU A 207 34.90 41.47 -0.60
N THR A 208 34.05 41.57 -1.63
CA THR A 208 32.73 42.22 -1.88
C THR A 208 32.21 41.63 -3.22
N GLN A 209 30.90 41.72 -3.47
CA GLN A 209 30.31 41.48 -4.79
C GLN A 209 30.69 42.59 -5.79
N PRO A 210 30.68 42.33 -7.11
CA PRO A 210 30.50 43.38 -8.10
C PRO A 210 29.08 43.39 -8.67
N GLN A 211 28.44 44.57 -8.61
CA GLN A 211 27.49 45.03 -9.62
C GLN A 211 28.24 45.89 -10.64
N THR A 212 27.86 45.81 -11.91
CA THR A 212 28.07 46.89 -12.88
C THR A 212 26.84 47.03 -13.78
N SER A 213 26.52 48.30 -14.03
CA SER A 213 25.37 48.83 -14.75
C SER A 213 25.81 49.36 -16.12
N THR A 214 24.95 49.15 -17.12
CA THR A 214 24.57 49.99 -18.28
C THR A 214 25.62 50.82 -19.04
N GLU A 215 25.64 50.65 -20.37
CA GLU A 215 25.81 51.77 -21.32
C GLU A 215 25.04 51.54 -22.64
N LEU A 216 24.50 52.64 -23.18
CA LEU A 216 23.75 52.80 -24.42
C LEU A 216 24.62 53.52 -25.48
N VAL A 217 24.10 53.56 -26.73
CA VAL A 217 24.36 54.53 -27.83
C VAL A 217 25.38 54.04 -28.88
N PRO A 218 25.23 54.33 -30.20
CA PRO A 218 24.31 55.26 -30.89
C PRO A 218 23.17 54.67 -31.71
#